data_AF-A0A7S0RYE2-F1
#
_entry.id   AF-A0A7S0RYE2-F1
#
_cell.length_a   1.000
_cell.length_b   1.000
_cell.length_c   1.000
_cell.angle_alpha   90.00
_cell.angle_beta   90.00
_cell.angle_gamma   90.00
#
_symmetry.space_group_name_H-M   'P 1'
#
loop_
_entity.id
_entity.type
_entity.pdbx_description
1 polymer ?
#
loop_
_entity_poly.entity_id
_entity_poly.type
_entity_poly.pdbx_seq_one_letter_code
_entity_poly.pdbx_strand_id
1 'polypeptide(L)'
;GPARGEPFVAAPAHVSHILMELLKNALNATALVKAQRGEACTPADAVVVVVAAGEADIAVRVHDRGVGMARAALGHAFDFCFSTSASMSDGGKGTDAARGGHVSGGRYHVPPPLAGMGLGLPTSRLYARHYGGDLSLVAVE
;
A
#
# COMPACT_ATOMS: atom_id res chain seq x y z
N GLY A 1 -3.32 -29.78 -8.81
CA GLY A 1 -3.54 -28.60 -7.95
C GLY A 1 -3.77 -29.09 -6.53
N PRO A 2 -3.47 -28.28 -5.50
CA PRO A 2 -3.75 -28.67 -4.12
C PRO A 2 -5.25 -28.94 -3.92
N ALA A 3 -5.58 -29.88 -3.06
CA ALA A 3 -6.95 -30.31 -2.78
C ALA A 3 -7.65 -29.32 -1.83
N ARG A 4 -8.99 -29.26 -1.92
CA ARG A 4 -9.85 -28.43 -1.05
C ARG A 4 -9.48 -28.61 0.43
N GLY A 5 -9.14 -27.50 1.09
CA GLY A 5 -8.92 -27.45 2.54
C GLY A 5 -7.46 -27.50 2.99
N GLU A 6 -6.47 -27.54 2.08
CA GLU A 6 -5.08 -27.36 2.48
C GLU A 6 -4.81 -25.89 2.87
N PRO A 7 -4.21 -25.64 4.06
CA PRO A 7 -3.92 -24.29 4.51
C PRO A 7 -2.88 -23.65 3.57
N PHE A 8 -3.18 -22.42 3.11
CA PHE A 8 -2.18 -21.58 2.47
C PHE A 8 -1.03 -21.34 3.45
N VAL A 9 0.17 -21.83 3.11
CA VAL A 9 1.37 -21.68 3.95
C VAL A 9 2.15 -20.47 3.48
N ALA A 10 2.15 -19.41 4.29
CA ALA A 10 3.02 -18.27 4.12
C ALA A 10 3.56 -17.79 5.48
N ALA A 11 4.75 -17.20 5.47
CA ALA A 11 5.27 -16.51 6.64
C ALA A 11 4.33 -15.35 7.02
N PRO A 12 3.77 -15.31 8.24
CA PRO A 12 2.85 -14.24 8.67
C PRO A 12 3.45 -12.84 8.52
N ALA A 13 4.77 -12.70 8.67
CA ALA A 13 5.49 -11.45 8.48
C ALA A 13 5.40 -10.92 7.04
N HIS A 14 5.46 -11.80 6.02
CA HIS A 14 5.38 -11.39 4.61
C HIS A 14 3.97 -10.91 4.28
N VAL A 15 2.95 -11.65 4.72
CA VAL A 15 1.54 -11.24 4.53
C VAL A 15 1.26 -9.92 5.25
N SER A 16 1.74 -9.77 6.48
CA SER A 16 1.59 -8.52 7.25
C SER A 16 2.28 -7.34 6.56
N HIS A 17 3.47 -7.54 5.99
CA HIS A 17 4.15 -6.51 5.21
C HIS A 17 3.32 -6.07 4.00
N ILE A 18 2.85 -7.02 3.19
CA ILE A 18 2.00 -6.72 2.01
C ILE A 18 0.79 -5.89 2.43
N LEU A 19 0.04 -6.36 3.43
CA LEU A 19 -1.17 -5.67 3.88
C LEU A 19 -0.87 -4.27 4.43
N MET A 20 0.20 -4.13 5.21
CA MET A 20 0.56 -2.85 5.82
C MET A 20 1.04 -1.84 4.78
N GLU A 21 1.82 -2.25 3.77
CA GLU A 21 2.20 -1.38 2.65
C GLU A 21 1.00 -0.95 1.81
N LEU A 22 0.11 -1.88 1.46
CA LEU A 22 -1.10 -1.57 0.68
C LEU A 22 -2.05 -0.63 1.44
N LEU A 23 -2.30 -0.90 2.73
CA LEU A 23 -3.19 -0.06 3.55
C LEU A 23 -2.64 1.34 3.76
N LYS A 24 -1.34 1.49 4.04
CA LYS A 24 -0.71 2.82 4.13
C LYS A 24 -0.88 3.61 2.84
N ASN A 25 -0.63 2.99 1.69
CA ASN A 25 -0.74 3.65 0.39
C ASN A 25 -2.19 4.09 0.11
N ALA A 26 -3.16 3.19 0.34
CA ALA A 26 -4.59 3.45 0.18
C ALA A 26 -5.10 4.58 1.10
N LEU A 27 -4.71 4.54 2.37
CA LEU A 27 -5.07 5.57 3.36
C LEU A 27 -4.45 6.93 3.00
N ASN A 28 -3.17 6.95 2.63
CA ASN A 28 -2.48 8.17 2.23
C ASN A 28 -3.12 8.79 0.96
N ALA A 29 -3.41 7.97 -0.06
CA ALA A 29 -4.05 8.43 -1.29
C ALA A 29 -5.42 9.08 -1.00
N THR A 30 -6.24 8.45 -0.16
CA THR A 30 -7.55 9.00 0.22
C THR A 30 -7.41 10.30 1.02
N ALA A 31 -6.51 10.32 2.02
CA ALA A 31 -6.29 11.49 2.86
C ALA A 31 -5.76 12.69 2.07
N LEU A 32 -4.86 12.47 1.11
CA LEU A 32 -4.33 13.54 0.25
C LEU A 32 -5.43 14.21 -0.58
N VAL A 33 -6.34 13.43 -1.17
CA VAL A 33 -7.46 13.98 -1.95
C VAL A 33 -8.39 14.82 -1.08
N LYS A 34 -8.68 14.37 0.15
CA LYS A 34 -9.50 15.11 1.10
C LYS A 34 -8.84 16.41 1.53
N ALA A 35 -7.55 16.36 1.85
CA ALA A 35 -6.77 17.55 2.19
C ALA A 35 -6.73 18.57 1.04
N GLN A 36 -6.53 18.13 -0.21
CA GLN A 36 -6.54 18.99 -1.39
C GLN A 36 -7.90 19.68 -1.61
N ARG A 37 -9.00 19.05 -1.20
CA ARG A 37 -10.36 19.60 -1.28
C ARG A 37 -10.76 20.42 -0.04
N GLY A 38 -9.92 20.46 1.00
CA GLY A 38 -10.28 21.06 2.29
C GLY A 38 -11.39 20.32 3.03
N GLU A 39 -11.58 19.04 2.73
CA GLU A 39 -12.62 18.18 3.32
C GLU A 39 -12.05 17.32 4.46
N ALA A 40 -12.86 17.03 5.46
CA ALA A 40 -12.55 15.99 6.44
C ALA A 40 -12.85 14.60 5.87
N CYS A 41 -12.08 13.58 6.28
CA CYS A 41 -12.42 12.19 5.98
C CYS A 41 -13.68 11.77 6.74
N THR A 42 -14.58 11.10 6.04
CA THR A 42 -15.83 10.55 6.59
C THR A 42 -15.85 9.02 6.47
N PRO A 43 -16.80 8.30 7.10
CA PRO A 43 -16.94 6.86 6.88
C PRO A 43 -17.14 6.45 5.42
N ALA A 44 -17.67 7.33 4.55
CA ALA A 44 -17.81 7.07 3.12
C ALA A 44 -16.46 6.98 2.38
N ASP A 45 -15.40 7.52 2.99
CA ASP A 45 -14.03 7.54 2.49
C ASP A 45 -13.19 6.38 3.03
N ALA A 46 -13.80 5.44 3.77
CA ALA A 46 -13.08 4.31 4.33
C ALA A 46 -12.44 3.45 3.22
N VAL A 47 -11.19 3.03 3.46
CA VAL A 47 -10.53 2.02 2.65
C VAL A 47 -11.25 0.69 2.85
N VAL A 48 -11.74 0.11 1.76
CA VAL A 48 -12.49 -1.14 1.78
C VAL A 48 -11.53 -2.29 1.48
N VAL A 49 -11.51 -3.29 2.37
CA VAL A 49 -10.75 -4.53 2.18
C VAL A 49 -11.72 -5.68 1.96
N VAL A 50 -11.59 -6.36 0.82
CA VAL A 50 -12.36 -7.56 0.50
C VAL A 50 -11.42 -8.75 0.51
N VAL A 51 -11.76 -9.78 1.29
CA VAL A 51 -11.03 -11.04 1.35
C VAL A 51 -11.93 -12.13 0.78
N ALA A 52 -11.42 -12.85 -0.21
CA ALA A 52 -12.08 -14.01 -0.80
C ALA A 52 -11.13 -15.20 -0.78
N ALA A 53 -11.65 -16.38 -0.46
CA ALA A 53 -10.92 -17.63 -0.52
C ALA A 53 -11.59 -18.54 -1.55
N GLY A 54 -10.84 -18.93 -2.57
CA GLY A 54 -11.20 -19.95 -3.54
C GLY A 54 -10.64 -21.32 -3.14
N GLU A 55 -10.75 -22.29 -4.04
CA GLU A 55 -10.23 -23.65 -3.79
C GLU A 55 -8.70 -23.73 -3.89
N ALA A 56 -8.09 -22.83 -4.68
CA ALA A 56 -6.66 -22.84 -4.96
C ALA A 56 -5.94 -21.55 -4.58
N ASP A 57 -6.69 -20.49 -4.23
CA ASP A 57 -6.17 -19.14 -4.08
C ASP A 57 -6.91 -18.33 -3.00
N ILE A 58 -6.20 -17.35 -2.44
CA ILE A 58 -6.77 -16.32 -1.57
C ILE A 58 -6.55 -14.98 -2.27
N ALA A 59 -7.63 -14.22 -2.44
CA ALA A 59 -7.58 -12.88 -3.01
C ALA A 59 -7.89 -11.85 -1.92
N VAL A 60 -6.99 -10.86 -1.79
CA VAL A 60 -7.24 -9.66 -0.98
C VAL A 60 -7.28 -8.46 -1.91
N ARG A 61 -8.40 -7.74 -1.91
CA ARG A 61 -8.57 -6.51 -2.69
C ARG A 61 -8.69 -5.33 -1.73
N VAL A 62 -7.79 -4.35 -1.88
CA VAL A 62 -7.81 -3.08 -1.15
C VAL A 62 -8.31 -2.00 -2.10
N HIS A 63 -9.36 -1.29 -1.72
CA HIS A 63 -9.99 -0.24 -2.51
C HIS A 63 -9.99 1.07 -1.71
N ASP A 64 -9.39 2.11 -2.27
CA ASP A 64 -9.34 3.45 -1.67
C ASP A 64 -10.25 4.46 -2.41
N ARG A 65 -10.31 5.70 -1.90
CA ARG A 65 -11.06 6.82 -2.51
C ARG A 65 -10.13 7.94 -2.96
N GLY A 66 -8.87 7.61 -3.27
CA GLY A 66 -7.92 8.50 -3.88
C GLY A 66 -8.27 8.82 -5.34
N VAL A 67 -7.44 9.65 -5.97
CA VAL A 67 -7.56 10.04 -7.40
C VAL A 67 -7.03 8.97 -8.37
N GLY A 68 -6.57 7.83 -7.84
CA GLY A 68 -5.86 6.83 -8.62
C GLY A 68 -4.43 7.27 -8.97
N MET A 69 -3.80 6.49 -9.84
CA MET A 69 -2.44 6.73 -10.32
C MET A 69 -2.48 7.00 -11.82
N ALA A 70 -1.82 8.08 -12.26
CA ALA A 70 -1.69 8.39 -13.67
C ALA A 70 -1.11 7.20 -14.44
N ARG A 71 -1.62 6.91 -15.64
CA ARG A 71 -1.20 5.74 -16.44
C ARG A 71 0.31 5.60 -16.60
N ALA A 72 1.03 6.71 -16.79
CA ALA A 72 2.49 6.71 -16.88
C ALA A 72 3.17 6.25 -15.58
N ALA A 73 2.68 6.71 -14.42
CA ALA A 73 3.19 6.30 -13.12
C ALA A 73 2.82 4.83 -12.79
N LEU A 74 1.66 4.35 -13.24
CA LEU A 74 1.23 2.97 -13.02
C LEU A 74 2.18 1.95 -13.66
N GLY A 75 2.77 2.30 -14.82
CA GLY A 75 3.79 1.48 -15.47
C GLY A 75 5.06 1.28 -14.65
N HIS A 76 5.36 2.20 -13.73
CA HIS A 76 6.56 2.22 -12.89
C HIS A 76 6.27 1.91 -11.42
N ALA A 77 5.02 1.65 -11.04
CA ALA A 77 4.61 1.45 -9.65
C ALA A 77 5.33 0.31 -8.90
N PHE A 78 5.90 -0.64 -9.66
CA PHE A 78 6.67 -1.77 -9.13
C PHE A 78 8.17 -1.66 -9.37
N ASP A 79 8.66 -0.52 -9.86
CA ASP A 79 10.10 -0.28 -9.96
C ASP A 79 10.64 0.07 -8.57
N PHE A 80 11.76 -0.54 -8.20
CA PHE A 80 12.44 -0.20 -6.95
C PHE A 80 12.86 1.27 -6.97
N CYS A 81 12.65 1.94 -5.84
CA CYS A 81 12.95 3.35 -5.64
C CYS A 81 12.07 4.34 -6.42
N PHE A 82 11.03 3.87 -7.14
CA PHE A 82 10.02 4.76 -7.72
C PHE A 82 9.04 5.27 -6.63
N SER A 83 8.84 6.60 -6.56
CA SER A 83 7.91 7.20 -5.61
C SER A 83 7.30 8.48 -6.15
N THR A 84 6.01 8.68 -5.88
CA THR A 84 5.27 9.92 -6.19
C THR A 84 5.26 10.92 -5.03
N SER A 85 5.83 10.56 -3.87
CA SER A 85 5.88 11.45 -2.70
C SER A 85 6.91 12.58 -2.85
N ALA A 86 7.99 12.35 -3.60
CA ALA A 86 9.06 13.34 -3.81
C ALA A 86 8.67 14.43 -4.83
N SER A 87 7.75 14.13 -5.74
CA SER A 87 7.25 15.05 -6.75
C SER A 87 6.25 16.10 -6.22
N MET A 88 5.87 16.05 -4.94
CA MET A 88 5.01 17.09 -4.32
C MET A 88 5.80 18.22 -3.61
N SER A 89 7.13 18.18 -3.64
CA SER A 89 8.00 19.21 -3.08
C SER A 89 8.86 19.88 -4.15
N ASP A 90 8.25 20.41 -5.21
CA ASP A 90 8.91 21.47 -5.97
C ASP A 90 8.51 22.82 -5.38
N GLY A 91 9.32 23.28 -4.42
CA GLY A 91 9.01 24.44 -3.61
C GLY A 91 9.90 24.61 -2.38
N GLY A 92 11.21 24.46 -2.54
CA GLY A 92 12.17 25.02 -1.59
C GLY A 92 12.84 24.03 -0.65
N LYS A 93 14.18 24.03 -0.73
CA LYS A 93 15.18 23.77 0.31
C LYS A 93 15.00 22.48 1.11
N GLY A 94 15.94 21.56 0.89
CA GLY A 94 16.12 20.38 1.71
C GLY A 94 16.16 20.71 3.19
N THR A 95 15.18 20.20 3.92
CA THR A 95 15.19 20.05 5.38
C THR A 95 14.40 18.80 5.75
N ASP A 96 15.12 17.78 6.22
CA ASP A 96 14.72 16.86 7.30
C ASP A 96 13.30 16.23 7.28
N ALA A 97 12.87 15.67 6.15
CA ALA A 97 11.68 14.81 6.09
C ALA A 97 11.83 13.46 6.85
N ALA A 98 12.96 13.22 7.51
CA ALA A 98 13.27 11.99 8.25
C ALA A 98 12.76 11.96 9.70
N ARG A 99 12.04 12.99 10.18
CA ARG A 99 11.45 13.04 11.54
C ARG A 99 9.92 13.05 11.53
N GLY A 100 9.32 12.03 10.93
CA GLY A 100 7.91 11.67 11.20
C GLY A 100 7.80 10.85 12.49
N GLY A 101 7.04 11.34 13.46
CA GLY A 101 7.09 10.96 14.87
C GLY A 101 6.92 9.48 15.23
N HIS A 102 7.65 9.07 16.28
CA HIS A 102 7.46 7.82 17.00
C HIS A 102 6.05 7.77 17.61
N VAL A 103 5.16 6.93 17.08
CA VAL A 103 4.00 6.45 17.84
C VAL A 103 4.49 5.32 18.76
N SER A 104 5.11 5.70 19.87
CA SER A 104 5.47 4.78 20.94
C SER A 104 4.22 4.47 21.76
N GLY A 105 3.46 3.45 21.37
CA GLY A 105 2.19 3.15 22.05
C GLY A 105 1.55 1.77 21.82
N GLY A 106 2.23 0.81 21.20
CA GLY A 106 1.68 -0.54 21.02
C GLY A 106 2.74 -1.55 20.62
N ARG A 107 2.51 -2.84 20.90
CA ARG A 107 3.40 -3.97 20.55
C ARG A 107 3.59 -4.20 19.04
N TYR A 108 3.15 -3.26 18.21
CA TYR A 108 3.35 -3.24 16.77
C TYR A 108 4.39 -2.16 16.48
N HIS A 109 5.60 -2.59 16.12
CA HIS A 109 6.61 -1.69 15.57
C HIS A 109 6.12 -1.23 14.20
N VAL A 110 5.38 -0.13 14.16
CA VAL A 110 5.05 0.56 12.91
C VAL A 110 6.30 1.39 12.58
N PRO A 111 7.09 1.04 11.55
CA PRO A 111 8.29 1.80 11.21
C PRO A 111 7.90 3.26 10.87
N PRO A 112 8.83 4.24 11.00
CA PRO A 112 8.63 5.64 10.60
C PRO A 112 8.04 5.72 9.19
N PRO A 113 7.38 6.81 8.75
CA PRO A 113 6.60 6.82 7.51
C PRO A 113 7.45 6.32 6.33
N LEU A 114 7.26 5.03 6.01
CA LEU A 114 7.96 4.32 4.93
C LEU A 114 7.40 4.73 3.56
N ALA A 115 6.38 5.59 3.55
CA ALA A 115 5.90 6.25 2.35
C ALA A 115 7.02 7.16 1.83
N GLY A 116 7.59 6.77 0.70
CA GLY A 116 8.42 7.67 -0.10
C GLY A 116 9.77 7.13 -0.57
N MET A 117 10.24 6.01 -0.03
CA MET A 117 11.47 5.36 -0.52
C MET A 117 11.25 4.50 -1.77
N GLY A 118 9.99 4.24 -2.15
CA GLY A 118 9.67 3.44 -3.34
C GLY A 118 10.00 1.94 -3.23
N LEU A 119 10.05 1.39 -2.01
CA LEU A 119 10.35 -0.03 -1.78
C LEU A 119 9.12 -0.87 -1.44
N GLY A 120 8.01 -0.26 -1.00
CA GLY A 120 6.85 -0.97 -0.46
C GLY A 120 6.15 -1.88 -1.49
N LEU A 121 5.69 -1.30 -2.60
CA LEU A 121 5.03 -2.04 -3.68
C LEU A 121 5.91 -3.12 -4.33
N PRO A 122 7.17 -2.84 -4.74
CA PRO A 122 8.04 -3.87 -5.30
C PRO A 122 8.31 -5.02 -4.31
N THR A 123 8.56 -4.71 -3.04
CA THR A 123 8.79 -5.75 -2.01
C THR A 123 7.53 -6.57 -1.74
N SER A 124 6.36 -5.92 -1.71
CA SER A 124 5.07 -6.59 -1.55
C SER A 124 4.80 -7.57 -2.70
N ARG A 125 5.08 -7.16 -3.93
CA ARG A 125 4.94 -8.03 -5.11
C ARG A 125 5.94 -9.18 -5.10
N LEU A 126 7.19 -8.94 -4.67
CA LEU A 126 8.19 -9.99 -4.48
C LEU A 126 7.70 -11.05 -3.49
N TYR A 127 7.15 -10.64 -2.34
CA TYR A 127 6.59 -11.56 -1.35
C TYR A 127 5.39 -12.34 -1.88
N ALA A 128 4.47 -11.70 -2.61
CA ALA A 128 3.33 -12.39 -3.21
C ALA A 128 3.79 -13.48 -4.20
N ARG A 129 4.76 -13.15 -5.06
CA ARG A 129 5.33 -14.07 -6.05
C ARG A 129 6.14 -15.20 -5.44
N HIS A 130 6.80 -14.96 -4.30
CA HIS A 130 7.53 -16.01 -3.58
C HIS A 130 6.62 -17.18 -3.19
N TYR A 131 5.34 -16.92 -2.91
CA TYR A 131 4.34 -17.95 -2.60
C TYR A 131 3.46 -18.35 -3.81
N GLY A 132 3.88 -18.02 -5.04
CA GLY A 132 3.17 -18.38 -6.26
C GLY A 132 1.96 -17.50 -6.62
N GLY A 133 1.74 -16.39 -5.90
CA GLY A 133 0.73 -15.38 -6.23
C GLY A 133 1.29 -14.22 -7.08
N ASP A 134 0.54 -13.13 -7.18
CA ASP A 134 1.03 -11.86 -7.70
C ASP A 134 0.32 -10.68 -7.00
N LEU A 135 0.88 -9.48 -7.18
CA LEU A 135 0.24 -8.23 -6.79
C LEU A 135 0.02 -7.41 -8.06
N SER A 136 -1.21 -6.96 -8.26
CA SER A 136 -1.59 -6.08 -9.37
C SER A 136 -2.27 -4.82 -8.85
N LEU A 137 -2.13 -3.73 -9.60
CA LEU A 137 -2.77 -2.45 -9.33
C LEU A 137 -3.72 -2.13 -10.48
N VAL A 138 -4.89 -1.61 -10.14
CA VAL A 138 -5.86 -1.09 -11.08
C VAL A 138 -6.16 0.33 -10.66
N ALA A 139 -5.83 1.29 -11.51
CA ALA A 139 -6.22 2.69 -11.34
C ALA A 139 -7.50 2.94 -12.13
N VAL A 140 -8.43 3.66 -11.50
CA VAL A 140 -9.62 4.21 -12.14
C VAL A 140 -9.45 5.72 -12.08
N GLU A 141 -9.21 6.35 -13.25
CA GLU A 141 -9.18 7.81 -13.40
C GLU A 141 -10.60 8.38 -13.50
#